data_AF-A0A2E5VN17-F1
#
_entry.id   AF-A0A2E5VN17-F1
#
_cell.length_a   1.000
_cell.length_b   1.000
_cell.length_c   1.000
_cell.angle_alpha   90.00
_cell.angle_beta   90.00
_cell.angle_gamma   90.00
#
_symmetry.space_group_name_H-M   'P 1'
#
loop_
_entity.id
_entity.type
_entity.pdbx_description
1 polymer ?
#
loop_
_entity_poly.entity_id
_entity_poly.type
_entity_poly.pdbx_seq_one_letter_code
_entity_poly.pdbx_strand_id
1 'polypeptide(L)'
;MADFVVDQEQLIAAVAGLGAPFRFERSFRLSTAGLSPDRFLMSVTKEAIPNSPEESIAGICRDLQMPDPMLEEAIRELADAEFVHWGLEDDPEQRICKVYLEYPISNIVFGPDHGPLQLHLAFKWNPCKPSQAVRTCYQLYPRLELSQIQDRLKQIYTCENSSPSLSIADSILKKTAERLPSREIQYLEVNEASNPRRSFDLNLYDAELTIGDLRAEIVQMAKRFSQDADKINAFVDQIRHFPAGHLAGGTHRNGSDFFNVYYGAEQWSGLPTKPNSVADGHATNHVLSDPKWLEHTAAGDRYFNYCWWPYSPVAKVEHKLRPVNLLFHSFDVAGISAGAFDIVKSIQNEIGRFRTVWGTKLIGDRLAWEFYFYDYQRRSRDVSISRVLKSIAHIAPCKFTINETLPYFMFSIDIDDALASGQRDLDVVHMYVGNPGSIVSSGIAYAITATSKTLENFYFFFDGKRQLTEVADKIASSVHLDDTIIDINNVLRPELRECHTICVANKQTHDTAYFSGVNVDQLIFFLAWLQYPPAIRQFVETHRGQLDHLLYDVGFDYTSNDDDLRILKSGYYGVF
;
A
#
# COMPACT_ATOMS: atom_id res chain seq x y z
N MET A 1 4.81 43.40 -16.98
CA MET A 1 5.21 41.98 -16.95
C MET A 1 4.27 41.35 -15.94
N ALA A 2 3.36 40.48 -16.38
CA ALA A 2 2.41 39.86 -15.47
C ALA A 2 3.13 38.75 -14.70
N ASP A 3 3.14 38.85 -13.38
CA ASP A 3 3.78 37.90 -12.46
C ASP A 3 3.08 36.54 -12.54
N PHE A 4 3.64 35.63 -13.33
CA PHE A 4 3.17 34.24 -13.39
C PHE A 4 3.82 33.49 -12.22
N VAL A 5 3.16 33.43 -11.07
CA VAL A 5 3.63 32.70 -9.90
C VAL A 5 2.73 31.49 -9.67
N VAL A 6 3.28 30.29 -9.85
CA VAL A 6 2.61 29.01 -9.62
C VAL A 6 2.15 28.92 -8.17
N ASP A 7 0.84 28.77 -7.94
CA ASP A 7 0.21 28.55 -6.63
C ASP A 7 0.11 27.06 -6.27
N GLN A 8 -0.44 26.72 -5.11
CA GLN A 8 -0.58 25.33 -4.66
C GLN A 8 -1.41 24.47 -5.63
N GLU A 9 -2.51 25.00 -6.17
CA GLU A 9 -3.37 24.27 -7.11
C GLU A 9 -2.65 23.99 -8.42
N GLN A 10 -1.90 24.97 -8.93
CA GLN A 10 -1.12 24.83 -10.15
C GLN A 10 0.03 23.83 -9.97
N LEU A 11 0.70 23.81 -8.81
CA LEU A 11 1.72 22.81 -8.51
C LEU A 11 1.11 21.41 -8.43
N ILE A 12 -0.03 21.25 -7.75
CA ILE A 12 -0.75 19.97 -7.68
C ILE A 12 -1.16 19.52 -9.09
N ALA A 13 -1.67 20.43 -9.92
CA ALA A 13 -2.05 20.12 -11.29
C ALA A 13 -0.85 19.76 -12.16
N ALA A 14 0.30 20.42 -11.99
CA ALA A 14 1.53 20.13 -12.72
C ALA A 14 2.07 18.73 -12.38
N VAL A 15 2.12 18.38 -11.08
CA VAL A 15 2.56 17.05 -10.64
C VAL A 15 1.56 15.97 -11.04
N ALA A 16 0.26 16.23 -10.94
CA ALA A 16 -0.76 15.31 -11.47
C ALA A 16 -0.67 15.15 -13.01
N GLY A 17 -0.26 16.21 -13.71
CA GLY A 17 -0.03 16.23 -15.15
C GLY A 17 1.14 15.35 -15.62
N LEU A 18 2.02 14.91 -14.71
CA LEU A 18 3.05 13.92 -15.01
C LEU A 18 2.45 12.57 -15.42
N GLY A 19 1.18 12.29 -15.12
CA GLY A 19 0.56 11.00 -15.42
C GLY A 19 1.09 9.85 -14.55
N ALA A 20 1.81 10.18 -13.47
CA ALA A 20 2.29 9.24 -12.47
C ALA A 20 1.46 9.37 -11.19
N PRO A 21 1.14 8.26 -10.48
CA PRO A 21 0.59 8.34 -9.14
C PRO A 21 1.57 9.02 -8.19
N PHE A 22 1.05 9.82 -7.26
CA PHE A 22 1.88 10.44 -6.22
C PHE A 22 1.24 10.31 -4.84
N ARG A 23 2.07 10.28 -3.80
CA ARG A 23 1.60 10.38 -2.41
C ARG A 23 1.53 11.84 -2.02
N PHE A 24 0.41 12.26 -1.45
CA PHE A 24 0.19 13.57 -0.88
C PHE A 24 0.25 13.47 0.64
N GLU A 25 1.25 14.11 1.24
CA GLU A 25 1.43 14.16 2.69
C GLU A 25 1.19 15.59 3.17
N ARG A 26 0.37 15.74 4.22
CA ARG A 26 0.08 17.03 4.83
C ARG A 26 1.07 17.31 5.93
N SER A 27 1.30 18.58 6.22
CA SER A 27 2.12 18.99 7.36
C SER A 27 1.66 20.31 7.91
N PHE A 28 1.91 20.54 9.19
CA PHE A 28 1.77 21.85 9.78
C PHE A 28 3.08 22.29 10.44
N ARG A 29 3.28 23.61 10.52
CA ARG A 29 4.36 24.22 11.30
C ARG A 29 3.77 24.92 12.51
N LEU A 30 4.39 24.73 13.67
CA LEU A 30 4.20 25.60 14.82
C LEU A 30 5.46 26.43 15.00
N SER A 31 5.28 27.74 15.08
CA SER A 31 6.35 28.70 15.29
C SER A 31 5.81 29.90 16.06
N THR A 32 6.68 30.84 16.44
CA THR A 32 6.26 32.10 17.07
C THR A 32 5.34 32.93 16.17
N ALA A 33 5.39 32.75 14.85
CA ALA A 33 4.54 33.45 13.90
C ALA A 33 3.11 32.91 13.83
N GLY A 34 2.85 31.69 14.30
CA GLY A 34 1.55 31.06 14.14
C GLY A 34 1.58 29.55 13.90
N LEU A 35 0.38 28.98 13.80
CA LEU A 35 0.12 27.71 13.12
C LEU A 35 0.05 27.96 11.61
N SER A 36 0.84 27.23 10.84
CA SER A 36 0.76 27.21 9.37
C SER A 36 0.34 25.80 8.92
N PRO A 37 -0.96 25.55 8.68
CA PRO A 37 -1.48 24.22 8.34
C PRO A 37 -1.41 23.90 6.84
N ASP A 38 -1.26 24.91 5.98
CA ASP A 38 -1.37 24.77 4.52
C ASP A 38 -0.01 24.41 3.89
N ARG A 39 0.55 23.27 4.29
CA ARG A 39 1.84 22.77 3.80
C ARG A 39 1.72 21.30 3.44
N PHE A 40 2.31 20.90 2.33
CA PHE A 40 2.27 19.51 1.87
C PHE A 40 3.56 19.09 1.16
N LEU A 41 3.72 17.79 0.99
CA LEU A 41 4.68 17.15 0.09
C LEU A 41 3.94 16.23 -0.87
N MET A 42 4.31 16.27 -2.14
CA MET A 42 3.84 15.33 -3.17
C MET A 42 5.00 14.47 -3.63
N SER A 43 4.95 13.17 -3.40
CA SER A 43 6.02 12.22 -3.65
C SER A 43 5.69 11.33 -4.84
N VAL A 44 6.49 11.37 -5.91
CA VAL A 44 6.36 10.54 -7.11
C VAL A 44 7.57 9.62 -7.22
N THR A 45 7.35 8.35 -7.57
CA THR A 45 8.45 7.48 -8.00
C THR A 45 8.87 7.84 -9.43
N LYS A 46 10.15 8.09 -9.65
CA LYS A 46 10.66 8.51 -10.98
C LYS A 46 10.30 7.50 -12.08
N GLU A 47 10.36 6.20 -11.77
CA GLU A 47 10.00 5.10 -12.69
C GLU A 47 8.52 5.14 -13.14
N ALA A 48 7.62 5.72 -12.33
CA ALA A 48 6.20 5.80 -12.64
C ALA A 48 5.85 6.93 -13.62
N ILE A 49 6.80 7.82 -13.94
CA ILE A 49 6.60 8.94 -14.87
C ILE A 49 6.83 8.43 -16.31
N PRO A 50 5.79 8.44 -17.17
CA PRO A 50 5.91 7.97 -18.54
C PRO A 50 6.74 8.94 -19.38
N ASN A 51 7.59 8.39 -20.27
CA ASN A 51 8.35 9.11 -21.29
C ASN A 51 9.23 10.27 -20.78
N SER A 52 10.55 10.08 -20.76
CA SER A 52 11.53 11.14 -20.42
C SER A 52 11.27 11.75 -19.03
N PRO A 53 11.33 10.96 -17.94
CA PRO A 53 10.98 11.40 -16.60
C PRO A 53 11.85 12.58 -16.13
N GLU A 54 13.14 12.57 -16.44
CA GLU A 54 14.06 13.66 -16.09
C GLU A 54 13.67 14.99 -16.72
N GLU A 55 13.24 14.99 -17.99
CA GLU A 55 12.82 16.21 -18.69
C GLU A 55 11.49 16.73 -18.16
N SER A 56 10.55 15.83 -17.85
CA SER A 56 9.25 16.20 -17.27
C SER A 56 9.41 16.84 -15.88
N ILE A 57 10.27 16.26 -15.03
CA ILE A 57 10.60 16.81 -13.71
C ILE A 57 11.32 18.16 -13.85
N ALA A 58 12.31 18.25 -14.75
CA ALA A 58 13.00 19.50 -15.04
C ALA A 58 12.04 20.59 -15.54
N GLY A 59 11.04 20.22 -16.35
CA GLY A 59 9.97 21.10 -16.81
C GLY A 59 9.22 21.75 -15.64
N ILE A 60 8.74 20.95 -14.68
CA ILE A 60 8.07 21.48 -13.48
C ILE A 60 9.00 22.40 -12.68
N CYS A 61 10.28 22.05 -12.53
CA CYS A 61 11.25 22.89 -11.84
C CYS A 61 11.44 24.26 -12.53
N ARG A 62 11.45 24.29 -13.88
CA ARG A 62 11.49 25.54 -14.67
C ARG A 62 10.22 26.36 -14.49
N ASP A 63 9.06 25.72 -14.51
CA ASP A 63 7.76 26.38 -14.32
C ASP A 63 7.66 27.01 -12.92
N LEU A 64 8.27 26.37 -11.92
CA LEU A 64 8.44 26.88 -10.56
C LEU A 64 9.58 27.92 -10.42
N GLN A 65 10.20 28.34 -11.53
CA GLN A 65 11.28 29.32 -11.59
C GLN A 65 12.50 28.93 -10.73
N MET A 66 12.88 27.65 -10.75
CA MET A 66 14.15 27.21 -10.15
C MET A 66 15.33 27.93 -10.83
N PRO A 67 16.26 28.55 -10.09
CA PRO A 67 17.40 29.24 -10.70
C PRO A 67 18.27 28.30 -11.54
N ASP A 68 18.74 28.75 -12.71
CA ASP A 68 19.47 27.89 -13.68
C ASP A 68 20.64 27.09 -13.06
N PRO A 69 21.53 27.67 -12.24
CA PRO A 69 22.63 26.90 -11.65
C PRO A 69 22.15 25.79 -10.71
N MET A 70 21.03 26.02 -10.03
CA MET A 70 20.40 25.04 -9.14
C MET A 70 19.66 23.96 -9.93
N LEU A 71 19.02 24.33 -11.04
CA LEU A 71 18.35 23.39 -11.94
C LEU A 71 19.36 22.44 -12.60
N GLU A 72 20.49 22.95 -13.08
CA GLU A 72 21.56 22.12 -13.63
C GLU A 72 22.08 21.11 -12.60
N GLU A 73 22.20 21.51 -11.34
CA GLU A 73 22.57 20.62 -10.25
C GLU A 73 21.50 19.58 -9.95
N ALA A 74 20.23 20.00 -9.83
CA ALA A 74 19.12 19.09 -9.59
C ALA A 74 18.99 18.03 -10.68
N ILE A 75 19.18 18.39 -11.96
CA ILE A 75 19.13 17.44 -13.09
C ILE A 75 20.26 16.41 -13.00
N ARG A 76 21.48 16.82 -12.61
CA ARG A 76 22.59 15.87 -12.42
C ARG A 76 22.30 14.86 -11.33
N GLU A 77 21.77 15.33 -10.20
CA GLU A 77 21.46 14.49 -9.03
C GLU A 77 20.21 13.63 -9.26
N LEU A 78 19.29 14.07 -10.12
CA LEU A 78 18.05 13.36 -10.44
C LEU A 78 18.30 12.02 -11.13
N ALA A 79 19.43 11.85 -11.83
CA ALA A 79 19.79 10.60 -12.48
C ALA A 79 19.81 9.42 -11.49
N ASP A 80 20.32 9.65 -10.28
CA ASP A 80 20.49 8.63 -9.23
C ASP A 80 19.32 8.57 -8.24
N ALA A 81 18.35 9.48 -8.35
CA ALA A 81 17.19 9.52 -7.47
C ALA A 81 16.11 8.50 -7.86
N GLU A 82 15.50 7.85 -6.86
CA GLU A 82 14.37 6.93 -7.01
C GLU A 82 13.02 7.65 -6.88
N PHE A 83 12.92 8.57 -5.92
CA PHE A 83 11.71 9.40 -5.72
C PHE A 83 12.02 10.88 -5.84
N VAL A 84 11.00 11.63 -6.26
CA VAL A 84 11.02 13.09 -6.31
C VAL A 84 9.83 13.62 -5.52
N HIS A 85 10.09 14.62 -4.67
CA HIS A 85 9.08 15.22 -3.82
C HIS A 85 8.98 16.72 -4.07
N TRP A 86 7.78 17.24 -4.28
CA TRP A 86 7.53 18.68 -4.40
C TRP A 86 6.82 19.21 -3.17
N GLY A 87 7.20 20.41 -2.72
CA GLY A 87 6.50 21.12 -1.67
C GLY A 87 6.49 22.61 -1.91
N LEU A 88 5.40 23.26 -1.48
CA LEU A 88 5.24 24.71 -1.54
C LEU A 88 4.83 25.22 -0.15
N GLU A 89 5.57 26.21 0.37
CA GLU A 89 5.11 27.02 1.49
C GLU A 89 4.49 28.29 0.90
N ASP A 90 3.16 28.37 0.92
CA ASP A 90 2.42 29.45 0.25
C ASP A 90 2.16 30.63 1.21
N ASP A 91 3.23 31.39 1.45
CA ASP A 91 3.20 32.66 2.16
C ASP A 91 3.37 33.81 1.15
N PRO A 92 2.47 34.81 1.10
CA PRO A 92 2.54 35.92 0.15
C PRO A 92 3.85 36.75 0.18
N GLU A 93 4.58 36.77 1.30
CA GLU A 93 5.84 37.52 1.46
C GLU A 93 7.08 36.61 1.47
N GLN A 94 6.90 35.32 1.77
CA GLN A 94 7.97 34.34 2.00
C GLN A 94 7.75 33.00 1.28
N ARG A 95 7.13 33.00 0.08
CA ARG A 95 6.91 31.78 -0.70
C ARG A 95 8.21 30.99 -0.91
N ILE A 96 8.19 29.71 -0.56
CA ILE A 96 9.33 28.79 -0.75
C ILE A 96 8.87 27.57 -1.54
N CYS A 97 9.43 27.41 -2.74
CA CYS A 97 9.34 26.21 -3.55
C CYS A 97 10.40 25.21 -3.11
N LYS A 98 10.09 23.92 -3.14
CA LYS A 98 11.00 22.85 -2.75
C LYS A 98 10.88 21.65 -3.67
N VAL A 99 12.03 21.09 -4.02
CA VAL A 99 12.15 19.78 -4.66
C VAL A 99 13.12 18.94 -3.84
N TYR A 100 12.73 17.72 -3.51
CA TYR A 100 13.56 16.74 -2.83
C TYR A 100 13.78 15.58 -3.79
N LEU A 101 15.00 15.09 -3.81
CA LEU A 101 15.42 13.88 -4.50
C LEU A 101 15.74 12.85 -3.43
N GLU A 102 15.10 11.69 -3.46
CA GLU A 102 15.37 10.58 -2.56
C GLU A 102 16.13 9.49 -3.29
N TYR A 103 17.24 9.06 -2.72
CA TYR A 103 18.09 8.02 -3.28
C TYR A 103 17.68 6.63 -2.76
N PRO A 104 17.82 5.58 -3.59
CA PRO A 104 17.48 4.22 -3.18
C PRO A 104 18.37 3.73 -2.02
N ILE A 105 17.76 3.00 -1.06
CA ILE A 105 18.49 2.33 0.05
C ILE A 105 18.70 0.81 -0.23
N SER A 106 18.24 0.30 -1.38
CA SER A 106 18.14 -1.14 -1.62
C SER A 106 19.47 -1.90 -1.50
N ASN A 107 19.41 -3.07 -0.83
CA ASN A 107 20.49 -4.05 -0.61
C ASN A 107 21.58 -3.73 0.42
N ILE A 108 21.46 -2.68 1.24
CA ILE A 108 22.46 -2.40 2.29
C ILE A 108 22.12 -3.12 3.59
N VAL A 109 22.92 -4.14 3.95
CA VAL A 109 22.90 -4.72 5.30
C VAL A 109 23.70 -3.80 6.21
N PHE A 110 23.01 -3.02 7.04
CA PHE A 110 23.66 -2.16 8.02
C PHE A 110 24.32 -2.98 9.13
N GLY A 111 25.65 -3.06 9.06
CA GLY A 111 26.47 -3.48 10.18
C GLY A 111 26.40 -2.49 11.35
N PRO A 112 26.81 -2.88 12.56
CA PRO A 112 26.71 -2.05 13.76
C PRO A 112 27.52 -0.74 13.70
N ASP A 113 28.54 -0.64 12.85
CA ASP A 113 29.42 0.53 12.72
C ASP A 113 29.21 1.33 11.42
N HIS A 114 28.06 1.15 10.75
CA HIS A 114 27.81 1.83 9.48
C HIS A 114 27.65 3.36 9.67
N GLY A 115 28.39 4.15 8.89
CA GLY A 115 28.31 5.61 8.92
C GLY A 115 26.99 6.15 8.34
N PRO A 116 26.76 7.48 8.42
CA PRO A 116 25.57 8.08 7.82
C PRO A 116 25.54 7.93 6.30
N LEU A 117 24.34 7.78 5.75
CA LEU A 117 24.08 7.74 4.30
C LEU A 117 23.28 8.96 3.87
N GLN A 118 23.58 9.52 2.71
CA GLN A 118 22.73 10.56 2.13
C GLN A 118 21.44 9.91 1.61
N LEU A 119 20.30 10.24 2.22
CA LEU A 119 19.00 9.72 1.82
C LEU A 119 18.26 10.72 0.92
N HIS A 120 18.26 12.00 1.28
CA HIS A 120 17.63 13.02 0.45
C HIS A 120 18.60 14.16 0.14
N LEU A 121 18.40 14.73 -1.04
CA LEU A 121 18.92 16.03 -1.42
C LEU A 121 17.76 16.96 -1.75
N ALA A 122 17.69 18.13 -1.11
CA ALA A 122 16.62 19.09 -1.33
C ALA A 122 17.13 20.44 -1.85
N PHE A 123 16.40 20.98 -2.80
CA PHE A 123 16.56 22.30 -3.39
C PHE A 123 15.40 23.17 -2.94
N LYS A 124 15.69 24.29 -2.29
CA LYS A 124 14.69 25.21 -1.74
C LYS A 124 14.98 26.61 -2.25
N TRP A 125 13.99 27.28 -2.85
CA TRP A 125 14.18 28.62 -3.39
C TRP A 125 12.91 29.47 -3.26
N ASN A 126 13.10 30.77 -3.30
CA ASN A 126 12.02 31.74 -3.44
C ASN A 126 12.14 32.33 -4.87
N PRO A 127 11.10 32.18 -5.73
CA PRO A 127 11.13 32.70 -7.10
C PRO A 127 11.48 34.21 -7.20
N CYS A 128 11.05 35.00 -6.22
CA CYS A 128 11.32 36.44 -6.16
C CYS A 128 12.70 36.77 -5.55
N LYS A 129 13.38 35.80 -4.91
CA LYS A 129 14.69 35.97 -4.25
C LYS A 129 15.63 34.81 -4.60
N PRO A 130 16.01 34.64 -5.89
CA PRO A 130 16.79 33.48 -6.34
C PRO A 130 18.17 33.38 -5.68
N SER A 131 18.75 34.50 -5.21
CA SER A 131 20.00 34.51 -4.44
C SER A 131 19.90 33.86 -3.06
N GLN A 132 18.69 33.54 -2.59
CA GLN A 132 18.43 32.84 -1.33
C GLN A 132 18.19 31.34 -1.52
N ALA A 133 18.43 30.80 -2.73
CA ALA A 133 18.25 29.38 -3.00
C ALA A 133 19.29 28.55 -2.20
N VAL A 134 18.83 27.47 -1.57
CA VAL A 134 19.63 26.63 -0.67
C VAL A 134 19.52 25.16 -1.06
N ARG A 135 20.66 24.49 -1.07
CA ARG A 135 20.81 23.03 -1.15
C ARG A 135 20.90 22.44 0.27
N THR A 136 20.10 21.43 0.55
CA THR A 136 20.01 20.76 1.86
C THR A 136 20.25 19.25 1.71
N CYS A 137 21.18 18.69 2.46
CA CYS A 137 21.44 17.25 2.53
C CYS A 137 20.75 16.63 3.76
N TYR A 138 20.11 15.47 3.58
CA TYR A 138 19.50 14.68 4.66
C TYR A 138 20.29 13.38 4.80
N GLN A 139 20.86 13.17 5.97
CA GLN A 139 21.69 12.02 6.28
C GLN A 139 20.96 11.05 7.20
N LEU A 140 20.69 9.84 6.69
CA LEU A 140 20.17 8.72 7.46
C LEU A 140 21.26 8.15 8.37
N TYR A 141 20.94 8.02 9.65
CA TYR A 141 21.75 7.27 10.61
C TYR A 141 21.06 5.94 10.94
N PRO A 142 21.48 4.83 10.31
CA PRO A 142 20.81 3.56 10.49
C PRO A 142 21.09 2.96 11.87
N ARG A 143 20.12 2.21 12.39
CA ARG A 143 20.27 1.30 13.55
C ARG A 143 20.78 1.93 14.84
N LEU A 144 20.44 3.19 15.09
CA LEU A 144 20.78 3.84 16.35
C LEU A 144 20.00 3.23 17.53
N GLU A 145 20.68 3.14 18.66
CA GLU A 145 20.01 2.93 19.95
C GLU A 145 19.27 4.19 20.38
N LEU A 146 18.23 4.02 21.21
CA LEU A 146 17.43 5.12 21.73
C LEU A 146 18.30 6.22 22.36
N SER A 147 19.27 5.85 23.19
CA SER A 147 20.18 6.80 23.85
C SER A 147 21.05 7.57 22.86
N GLN A 148 21.44 6.94 21.74
CA GLN A 148 22.23 7.59 20.71
C GLN A 148 21.42 8.63 19.95
N ILE A 149 20.14 8.35 19.66
CA ILE A 149 19.22 9.35 19.07
C ILE A 149 19.03 10.52 20.04
N GLN A 150 18.80 10.23 21.33
CA GLN A 150 18.66 11.26 22.36
C GLN A 150 19.88 12.17 22.48
N ASP A 151 21.09 11.61 22.45
CA ASP A 151 22.33 12.39 22.51
C ASP A 151 22.52 13.26 21.27
N ARG A 152 22.11 12.79 20.10
CA ARG A 152 22.10 13.59 18.86
C ARG A 152 21.09 14.74 18.94
N LEU A 153 19.88 14.50 19.44
CA LEU A 153 18.89 15.57 19.66
C LEU A 153 19.44 16.66 20.60
N LYS A 154 20.18 16.30 21.65
CA LYS A 154 20.87 17.27 22.54
C LYS A 154 21.91 18.10 21.79
N GLN A 155 22.65 17.49 20.86
CA GLN A 155 23.66 18.18 20.05
C GLN A 155 23.05 19.13 19.00
N ILE A 156 21.77 18.94 18.66
CA ILE A 156 21.00 19.87 17.83
C ILE A 156 20.47 21.03 18.66
N TYR A 157 19.87 20.74 19.83
CA TYR A 157 19.31 21.74 20.73
C TYR A 157 20.30 22.21 21.79
N THR A 158 21.35 22.91 21.35
CA THR A 158 22.46 23.33 22.24
C THR A 158 22.19 24.59 23.05
N CYS A 159 21.19 25.39 22.68
CA CYS A 159 20.82 26.61 23.41
C CYS A 159 19.89 26.30 24.59
N GLU A 160 20.09 26.97 25.74
CA GLU A 160 19.23 26.80 26.93
C GLU A 160 17.75 27.05 26.63
N ASN A 161 17.44 28.04 25.78
CA ASN A 161 16.07 28.35 25.34
C ASN A 161 15.41 27.21 24.53
N SER A 162 16.18 26.26 24.01
CA SER A 162 15.68 25.12 23.25
C SER A 162 15.41 23.89 24.11
N SER A 163 15.68 23.95 25.42
CA SER A 163 15.45 22.84 26.36
C SER A 163 14.00 22.31 26.37
N PRO A 164 12.94 23.15 26.30
CA PRO A 164 11.57 22.64 26.18
C PRO A 164 11.33 21.88 24.88
N SER A 165 11.89 22.36 23.76
CA SER A 165 11.77 21.70 22.46
C SER A 165 12.52 20.36 22.43
N LEU A 166 13.70 20.29 23.06
CA LEU A 166 14.39 19.02 23.28
C LEU A 166 13.51 18.05 24.08
N SER A 167 12.88 18.50 25.17
CA SER A 167 11.99 17.66 25.99
C SER A 167 10.78 17.15 25.21
N ILE A 168 10.20 17.98 24.34
CA ILE A 168 9.08 17.59 23.47
C ILE A 168 9.53 16.53 22.46
N ALA A 169 10.64 16.76 21.77
CA ALA A 169 11.18 15.82 20.79
C ALA A 169 11.54 14.47 21.44
N ASP A 170 12.15 14.50 22.63
CA ASP A 170 12.46 13.31 23.43
C ASP A 170 11.21 12.54 23.88
N SER A 171 10.13 13.26 24.24
CA SER A 171 8.83 12.64 24.58
C SER A 171 8.25 11.88 23.38
N ILE A 172 8.26 12.49 22.19
CA ILE A 172 7.78 11.85 20.96
C ILE A 172 8.65 10.63 20.63
N LEU A 173 9.98 10.77 20.68
CA LEU A 173 10.91 9.67 20.44
C LEU A 173 10.67 8.48 21.38
N LYS A 174 10.40 8.73 22.66
CA LYS A 174 10.07 7.67 23.64
C LYS A 174 8.76 6.98 23.29
N LYS A 175 7.71 7.72 22.93
CA LYS A 175 6.44 7.14 22.46
C LYS A 175 6.62 6.28 21.21
N THR A 176 7.49 6.71 20.29
CA THR A 176 7.86 5.90 19.11
C THR A 176 8.57 4.61 19.55
N ALA A 177 9.54 4.72 20.45
CA ALA A 177 10.34 3.58 20.93
C ALA A 177 9.55 2.59 21.81
N GLU A 178 8.38 2.98 22.33
CA GLU A 178 7.45 2.07 23.01
C GLU A 178 6.76 1.11 22.03
N ARG A 179 6.66 1.47 20.75
CA ARG A 179 5.95 0.70 19.71
C ARG A 179 6.88 0.10 18.65
N LEU A 180 8.04 0.71 18.43
CA LEU A 180 9.02 0.29 17.41
C LEU A 180 10.40 0.13 18.06
N PRO A 181 11.15 -0.96 17.82
CA PRO A 181 12.53 -1.09 18.29
C PRO A 181 13.35 0.12 17.82
N SER A 182 14.15 0.73 18.70
CA SER A 182 14.87 1.97 18.37
C SER A 182 15.78 1.85 17.15
N ARG A 183 16.33 0.64 16.91
CA ARG A 183 17.17 0.34 15.74
C ARG A 183 16.41 0.35 14.41
N GLU A 184 15.09 0.33 14.45
CA GLU A 184 14.21 0.40 13.28
C GLU A 184 13.64 1.82 13.08
N ILE A 185 13.79 2.71 14.07
CA ILE A 185 13.42 4.12 13.93
C ILE A 185 14.34 4.80 12.91
N GLN A 186 13.76 5.31 11.83
CA GLN A 186 14.49 6.09 10.84
C GLN A 186 14.72 7.51 11.36
N TYR A 187 15.98 7.84 11.63
CA TYR A 187 16.42 9.14 12.12
C TYR A 187 17.36 9.80 11.10
N LEU A 188 17.05 11.03 10.73
CA LEU A 188 17.84 11.83 9.78
C LEU A 188 18.41 13.08 10.46
N GLU A 189 19.61 13.48 10.08
CA GLU A 189 20.12 14.84 10.35
C GLU A 189 20.20 15.64 9.05
N VAL A 190 19.92 16.93 9.17
CA VAL A 190 19.75 17.83 8.03
C VAL A 190 20.83 18.89 8.05
N ASN A 191 21.64 18.93 7.00
CA ASN A 191 22.80 19.79 6.87
C ASN A 191 22.69 20.67 5.61
N GLU A 192 23.04 21.94 5.72
CA GLU A 192 23.08 22.91 4.62
C GLU A 192 24.52 23.41 4.47
N ALA A 193 25.15 23.21 3.30
CA ALA A 193 26.60 23.43 3.13
C ALA A 193 27.07 24.88 3.43
N SER A 194 26.17 25.85 3.33
CA SER A 194 26.42 27.27 3.56
C SER A 194 25.80 27.82 4.85
N ASN A 195 25.19 26.97 5.70
CA ASN A 195 24.38 27.43 6.82
C ASN A 195 24.55 26.55 8.07
N PRO A 196 24.91 27.12 9.24
CA PRO A 196 25.09 26.38 10.49
C PRO A 196 23.78 25.88 11.14
N ARG A 197 22.66 25.88 10.40
CA ARG A 197 21.38 25.31 10.85
C ARG A 197 21.59 23.84 11.20
N ARG A 198 21.02 23.42 12.33
CA ARG A 198 20.95 22.02 12.74
C ARG A 198 19.50 21.63 12.87
N SER A 199 19.11 20.56 12.19
CA SER A 199 17.79 19.99 12.30
C SER A 199 17.82 18.49 12.11
N PHE A 200 16.77 17.84 12.60
CA PHE A 200 16.55 16.41 12.44
C PHE A 200 15.20 16.17 11.80
N ASP A 201 15.04 14.96 11.31
CA ASP A 201 13.75 14.36 10.96
C ASP A 201 13.65 12.99 11.63
N LEU A 202 12.48 12.70 12.18
CA LEU A 202 12.15 11.44 12.83
C LEU A 202 10.91 10.86 12.16
N ASN A 203 11.07 9.70 11.50
CA ASN A 203 9.94 8.97 10.92
C ASN A 203 9.15 8.26 12.03
N LEU A 204 7.83 8.40 11.99
CA LEU A 204 6.88 7.90 12.98
C LEU A 204 5.89 6.88 12.38
N TYR A 205 5.87 6.69 11.05
CA TYR A 205 4.87 5.87 10.37
C TYR A 205 4.85 4.43 10.90
N ASP A 206 6.02 3.81 11.05
CA ASP A 206 6.14 2.41 11.49
C ASP A 206 5.82 2.20 12.97
N ALA A 207 5.72 3.27 13.76
CA ALA A 207 5.26 3.20 15.15
C ALA A 207 3.72 3.24 15.26
N GLU A 208 3.00 3.41 14.14
CA GLU A 208 1.53 3.46 14.09
C GLU A 208 0.91 4.45 15.08
N LEU A 209 1.62 5.55 15.34
CA LEU A 209 1.12 6.65 16.15
C LEU A 209 0.12 7.47 15.33
N THR A 210 -0.93 7.95 15.98
CA THR A 210 -1.85 8.93 15.42
C THR A 210 -1.51 10.34 15.90
N ILE A 211 -2.01 11.36 15.21
CA ILE A 211 -1.91 12.74 15.74
C ILE A 211 -2.61 12.88 17.09
N GLY A 212 -3.63 12.08 17.37
CA GLY A 212 -4.27 11.97 18.68
C GLY A 212 -3.31 11.53 19.79
N ASP A 213 -2.45 10.55 19.51
CA ASP A 213 -1.45 10.05 20.47
C ASP A 213 -0.39 11.10 20.81
N LEU A 214 -0.13 12.04 19.90
CA LEU A 214 0.83 13.14 20.06
C LEU A 214 0.21 14.43 20.61
N ARG A 215 -1.08 14.44 20.98
CA ARG A 215 -1.79 15.65 21.41
C ARG A 215 -1.07 16.40 22.53
N ALA A 216 -0.59 15.69 23.54
CA ALA A 216 0.05 16.31 24.70
C ALA A 216 1.32 17.07 24.29
N GLU A 217 2.12 16.51 23.39
CA GLU A 217 3.34 17.10 22.85
C GLU A 217 3.03 18.27 21.92
N ILE A 218 2.01 18.16 21.06
CA ILE A 218 1.59 19.26 20.17
C ILE A 218 1.09 20.46 20.99
N VAL A 219 0.36 20.22 22.09
CA VAL A 219 -0.05 21.30 23.01
C VAL A 219 1.16 21.91 23.72
N GLN A 220 2.18 21.12 24.06
CA GLN A 220 3.44 21.66 24.60
C GLN A 220 4.19 22.50 23.57
N MET A 221 4.21 22.09 22.29
CA MET A 221 4.76 22.91 21.19
C MET A 221 4.02 24.24 21.09
N ALA A 222 2.69 24.23 21.14
CA ALA A 222 1.87 25.43 21.11
C ALA A 222 2.25 26.40 22.24
N LYS A 223 2.35 25.90 23.48
CA LYS A 223 2.78 26.69 24.63
C LYS A 223 4.19 27.27 24.43
N ARG A 224 5.13 26.46 23.92
CA ARG A 224 6.51 26.90 23.65
C ARG A 224 6.58 28.08 22.69
N PHE A 225 5.69 28.09 21.70
CA PHE A 225 5.60 29.16 20.70
C PHE A 225 4.56 30.23 21.01
N SER A 226 4.04 30.27 22.24
CA SER A 226 3.02 31.23 22.69
C SER A 226 1.76 31.25 21.80
N GLN A 227 1.38 30.08 21.28
CA GLN A 227 0.19 29.89 20.46
C GLN A 227 -1.03 29.60 21.35
N ASP A 228 -2.20 30.00 20.84
CA ASP A 228 -3.49 29.78 21.50
C ASP A 228 -3.79 28.28 21.60
N ALA A 229 -3.79 27.76 22.82
CA ALA A 229 -3.97 26.34 23.09
C ALA A 229 -5.35 25.83 22.64
N ASP A 230 -6.39 26.66 22.70
CA ASP A 230 -7.74 26.24 22.32
C ASP A 230 -7.84 26.11 20.79
N LYS A 231 -7.23 27.05 20.05
CA LYS A 231 -7.12 26.94 18.58
C LYS A 231 -6.33 25.71 18.15
N ILE A 232 -5.22 25.42 18.82
CA ILE A 232 -4.43 24.22 18.52
C ILE A 232 -5.19 22.94 18.87
N ASN A 233 -5.88 22.89 20.01
CA ASN A 233 -6.71 21.73 20.35
C ASN A 233 -7.81 21.49 19.32
N ALA A 234 -8.52 22.53 18.89
CA ALA A 234 -9.55 22.44 17.86
C ALA A 234 -8.98 21.92 16.54
N PHE A 235 -7.79 22.41 16.13
CA PHE A 235 -7.10 21.92 14.95
C PHE A 235 -6.70 20.44 15.08
N VAL A 236 -6.06 20.07 16.20
CA VAL A 236 -5.68 18.67 16.48
C VAL A 236 -6.89 17.76 16.49
N ASP A 237 -8.04 18.20 17.02
CA ASP A 237 -9.27 17.40 17.01
C ASP A 237 -9.77 17.05 15.61
N GLN A 238 -9.57 17.92 14.63
CA GLN A 238 -9.93 17.67 13.24
C GLN A 238 -9.03 16.59 12.62
N ILE A 239 -7.75 16.57 12.97
CA ILE A 239 -6.75 15.70 12.35
C ILE A 239 -6.30 14.50 13.20
N ARG A 240 -6.85 14.34 14.41
CA ARG A 240 -6.40 13.36 15.42
C ARG A 240 -6.38 11.91 14.94
N HIS A 241 -7.19 11.56 13.95
CA HIS A 241 -7.33 10.21 13.42
C HIS A 241 -6.29 9.88 12.35
N PHE A 242 -5.60 10.88 11.80
CA PHE A 242 -4.57 10.64 10.80
C PHE A 242 -3.32 10.01 11.44
N PRO A 243 -2.64 9.11 10.72
CA PRO A 243 -1.31 8.63 11.10
C PRO A 243 -0.33 9.80 11.23
N ALA A 244 0.48 9.80 12.28
CA ALA A 244 1.61 10.70 12.44
C ALA A 244 2.75 10.20 11.54
N GLY A 245 3.22 11.07 10.64
CA GLY A 245 4.22 10.73 9.64
C GLY A 245 5.63 11.04 10.10
N HIS A 246 5.96 12.31 10.21
CA HIS A 246 7.29 12.76 10.58
C HIS A 246 7.26 13.89 11.61
N LEU A 247 8.24 13.89 12.51
CA LEU A 247 8.59 15.04 13.32
C LEU A 247 9.91 15.61 12.81
N ALA A 248 9.85 16.78 12.17
CA ALA A 248 11.03 17.55 11.81
C ALA A 248 11.22 18.73 12.78
N GLY A 249 12.39 18.85 13.39
CA GLY A 249 12.67 19.90 14.36
C GLY A 249 14.12 20.36 14.31
N GLY A 250 14.42 21.45 15.02
CA GLY A 250 15.78 21.95 15.13
C GLY A 250 15.83 23.44 15.45
N THR A 251 16.98 24.05 15.20
CA THR A 251 17.23 25.47 15.48
C THR A 251 17.64 26.22 14.22
N HIS A 252 17.00 27.36 13.98
CA HIS A 252 17.39 28.32 12.96
C HIS A 252 18.69 29.05 13.34
N ARG A 253 19.27 29.78 12.38
CA ARG A 253 20.50 30.59 12.55
C ARG A 253 20.43 31.59 13.71
N ASN A 254 19.26 32.16 13.95
CA ASN A 254 19.00 33.13 15.02
C ASN A 254 18.80 32.46 16.40
N GLY A 255 18.96 31.14 16.50
CA GLY A 255 18.76 30.36 17.71
C GLY A 255 17.31 30.01 18.03
N SER A 256 16.33 30.44 17.21
CA SER A 256 14.94 30.05 17.42
C SER A 256 14.70 28.60 16.99
N ASP A 257 14.03 27.84 17.84
CA ASP A 257 13.57 26.48 17.56
C ASP A 257 12.33 26.46 16.66
N PHE A 258 12.09 25.33 16.01
CA PHE A 258 10.90 25.11 15.19
C PHE A 258 10.48 23.63 15.23
N PHE A 259 9.20 23.39 14.94
CA PHE A 259 8.67 22.05 14.66
C PHE A 259 7.81 22.06 13.40
N ASN A 260 7.99 21.04 12.57
CA ASN A 260 7.03 20.63 11.55
C ASN A 260 6.56 19.22 11.88
N VAL A 261 5.25 19.01 11.81
CA VAL A 261 4.65 17.69 11.98
C VAL A 261 3.98 17.32 10.67
N TYR A 262 4.38 16.19 10.11
CA TYR A 262 3.83 15.61 8.89
C TYR A 262 2.86 14.51 9.26
N TYR A 263 1.78 14.35 8.49
CA TYR A 263 0.71 13.41 8.80
C TYR A 263 -0.13 13.06 7.57
N GLY A 264 -0.77 11.89 7.64
CA GLY A 264 -1.76 11.46 6.68
C GLY A 264 -1.26 11.45 5.24
N ALA A 265 -0.10 10.84 4.98
CA ALA A 265 0.31 10.50 3.63
C ALA A 265 -0.73 9.58 2.99
N GLU A 266 -1.34 10.06 1.91
CA GLU A 266 -2.37 9.36 1.14
C GLU A 266 -1.95 9.32 -0.33
N GLN A 267 -2.40 8.33 -1.10
CA GLN A 267 -2.16 8.34 -2.54
C GLN A 267 -3.18 9.25 -3.24
N TRP A 268 -2.70 10.25 -3.99
CA TRP A 268 -3.52 11.20 -4.71
C TRP A 268 -3.75 10.76 -6.16
N SER A 269 -5.00 10.89 -6.63
CA SER A 269 -5.44 10.43 -7.95
C SER A 269 -6.19 11.48 -8.79
N GLY A 270 -6.15 12.78 -8.44
CA GLY A 270 -6.95 13.83 -9.10
C GLY A 270 -6.17 14.85 -9.95
N LEU A 271 -6.66 15.12 -11.17
CA LEU A 271 -6.51 16.42 -11.86
C LEU A 271 -7.79 17.25 -11.65
N PRO A 272 -7.71 18.59 -11.52
CA PRO A 272 -8.88 19.43 -11.29
C PRO A 272 -9.77 19.49 -12.54
N THR A 273 -11.06 19.15 -12.39
CA THR A 273 -12.05 19.26 -13.46
C THR A 273 -12.51 20.71 -13.63
N LYS A 274 -12.28 21.30 -14.81
CA LYS A 274 -13.05 22.47 -15.24
C LYS A 274 -14.52 22.06 -15.47
N PRO A 275 -15.49 22.91 -15.09
CA PRO A 275 -16.90 22.61 -15.30
C PRO A 275 -17.22 22.76 -16.79
N ASN A 276 -17.56 21.66 -17.47
CA ASN A 276 -18.10 21.73 -18.82
C ASN A 276 -19.61 21.47 -18.84
N SER A 277 -20.23 22.36 -19.60
CA SER A 277 -21.61 22.45 -20.03
C SER A 277 -22.24 21.13 -20.48
N VAL A 278 -23.51 21.03 -20.11
CA VAL A 278 -24.53 20.10 -20.59
C VAL A 278 -24.55 20.02 -22.13
N ALA A 279 -24.54 18.81 -22.66
CA ALA A 279 -25.16 18.48 -23.94
C ALA A 279 -25.68 17.05 -23.91
N ASP A 280 -27.00 16.94 -24.00
CA ASP A 280 -27.77 15.71 -24.08
C ASP A 280 -27.43 14.87 -25.33
N GLY A 281 -27.52 13.55 -25.17
CA GLY A 281 -27.44 12.59 -26.26
C GLY A 281 -27.95 11.23 -25.82
N HIS A 282 -29.27 11.06 -25.83
CA HIS A 282 -29.93 9.78 -25.58
C HIS A 282 -29.56 8.74 -26.65
N ALA A 283 -29.11 7.57 -26.20
CA ALA A 283 -29.27 6.32 -26.93
C ALA A 283 -29.81 5.26 -25.95
N THR A 284 -31.07 4.89 -26.14
CA THR A 284 -31.78 3.87 -25.38
C THR A 284 -31.35 2.48 -25.83
N ASN A 285 -30.85 1.66 -24.90
CA ASN A 285 -30.81 0.20 -25.02
C ASN A 285 -31.39 -0.42 -23.75
N HIS A 286 -32.17 -1.49 -23.94
CA HIS A 286 -32.98 -2.19 -22.94
C HIS A 286 -32.21 -2.54 -21.66
N VAL A 287 -32.62 -1.93 -20.54
CA VAL A 287 -32.12 -2.23 -19.19
C VAL A 287 -32.89 -3.45 -18.67
N LEU A 288 -32.25 -4.62 -18.65
CA LEU A 288 -32.53 -5.60 -17.60
C LEU A 288 -32.16 -4.90 -16.29
N SER A 289 -33.10 -4.78 -15.36
CA SER A 289 -32.81 -4.15 -14.06
C SER A 289 -31.63 -4.85 -13.41
N ASP A 290 -30.59 -4.08 -13.08
CA ASP A 290 -29.40 -4.54 -12.39
C ASP A 290 -29.79 -5.42 -11.17
N PRO A 291 -29.15 -6.59 -10.97
CA PRO A 291 -29.41 -7.41 -9.79
C PRO A 291 -29.19 -6.60 -8.51
N LYS A 292 -30.09 -6.80 -7.53
CA LYS A 292 -30.16 -5.97 -6.30
C LYS A 292 -28.90 -6.01 -5.43
N TRP A 293 -27.98 -6.94 -5.68
CA TRP A 293 -26.73 -7.11 -4.93
C TRP A 293 -25.54 -6.39 -5.56
N LEU A 294 -25.70 -5.69 -6.68
CA LEU A 294 -24.60 -4.94 -7.29
C LEU A 294 -24.10 -3.83 -6.37
N GLU A 295 -22.84 -3.96 -5.96
CA GLU A 295 -22.15 -2.99 -5.13
C GLU A 295 -21.24 -2.09 -5.96
N HIS A 296 -21.49 -0.78 -5.90
CA HIS A 296 -20.59 0.20 -6.47
C HIS A 296 -19.50 0.61 -5.48
N THR A 297 -18.39 1.05 -6.04
CA THR A 297 -17.29 1.67 -5.29
C THR A 297 -17.78 2.88 -4.50
N ALA A 298 -17.13 3.14 -3.37
CA ALA A 298 -17.34 4.33 -2.56
C ALA A 298 -16.01 5.01 -2.24
N ALA A 299 -16.08 6.30 -1.89
CA ALA A 299 -14.93 7.02 -1.36
C ALA A 299 -14.40 6.32 -0.10
N GLY A 300 -13.12 5.98 -0.09
CA GLY A 300 -12.47 5.24 1.00
C GLY A 300 -12.46 3.72 0.85
N ASP A 301 -12.97 3.17 -0.25
CA ASP A 301 -12.74 1.77 -0.59
C ASP A 301 -11.24 1.47 -0.69
N ARG A 302 -10.84 0.28 -0.24
CA ARG A 302 -9.45 -0.16 -0.20
C ARG A 302 -9.24 -1.31 -1.18
N TYR A 303 -8.06 -1.36 -1.79
CA TYR A 303 -7.75 -2.32 -2.83
C TYR A 303 -6.58 -3.19 -2.39
N PHE A 304 -6.76 -4.49 -2.48
CA PHE A 304 -5.79 -5.48 -2.03
C PHE A 304 -5.74 -6.64 -3.01
N ASN A 305 -4.56 -7.22 -3.21
CA ASN A 305 -4.40 -8.48 -3.93
C ASN A 305 -4.79 -9.67 -3.02
N TYR A 306 -4.72 -10.89 -3.56
CA TYR A 306 -5.05 -12.08 -2.80
C TYR A 306 -4.09 -12.37 -1.63
N CYS A 307 -2.90 -11.77 -1.58
CA CYS A 307 -2.03 -11.75 -0.39
C CYS A 307 -2.46 -10.72 0.65
N TRP A 308 -3.58 -10.02 0.44
CA TRP A 308 -4.01 -8.90 1.25
C TRP A 308 -2.98 -7.75 1.32
N TRP A 309 -2.14 -7.62 0.29
CA TRP A 309 -1.22 -6.48 0.13
C TRP A 309 -1.92 -5.34 -0.59
N PRO A 310 -1.82 -4.11 -0.06
CA PRO A 310 -2.51 -2.97 -0.65
C PRO A 310 -1.91 -2.63 -2.01
N TYR A 311 -2.77 -2.27 -2.95
CA TYR A 311 -2.37 -1.69 -4.23
C TYR A 311 -3.24 -0.47 -4.54
N SER A 312 -2.84 0.32 -5.53
CA SER A 312 -3.66 1.42 -6.02
C SER A 312 -4.45 1.03 -7.25
N PRO A 313 -5.75 1.39 -7.32
CA PRO A 313 -6.58 1.08 -8.47
C PRO A 313 -5.93 1.61 -9.74
N VAL A 314 -5.97 0.83 -10.82
CA VAL A 314 -5.23 1.13 -12.06
C VAL A 314 -6.02 2.01 -13.03
N ALA A 315 -7.24 2.37 -12.66
CA ALA A 315 -8.09 3.35 -13.35
C ALA A 315 -8.95 4.11 -12.34
N LYS A 316 -9.70 5.11 -12.83
CA LYS A 316 -10.70 5.85 -12.04
C LYS A 316 -11.68 4.91 -11.37
N VAL A 317 -12.06 5.23 -10.14
CA VAL A 317 -12.90 4.35 -9.32
C VAL A 317 -14.36 4.79 -9.28
N GLU A 318 -14.70 6.00 -9.73
CA GLU A 318 -16.06 6.53 -9.65
C GLU A 318 -17.03 5.72 -10.53
N HIS A 319 -18.19 5.37 -9.97
CA HIS A 319 -19.24 4.60 -10.64
C HIS A 319 -18.79 3.21 -11.13
N LYS A 320 -17.72 2.67 -10.56
CA LYS A 320 -17.22 1.33 -10.87
C LYS A 320 -17.83 0.27 -9.95
N LEU A 321 -17.64 -1.00 -10.28
CA LEU A 321 -18.14 -2.14 -9.52
C LEU A 321 -17.10 -2.65 -8.53
N ARG A 322 -17.49 -2.92 -7.29
CA ARG A 322 -16.61 -3.60 -6.33
C ARG A 322 -16.28 -5.04 -6.79
N PRO A 323 -15.12 -5.58 -6.39
CA PRO A 323 -14.74 -6.96 -6.69
C PRO A 323 -15.74 -8.00 -6.19
N VAL A 324 -16.42 -7.77 -5.05
CA VAL A 324 -17.44 -8.68 -4.48
C VAL A 324 -18.56 -9.03 -5.46
N ASN A 325 -18.82 -8.20 -6.48
CA ASN A 325 -19.83 -8.50 -7.49
C ASN A 325 -19.49 -9.74 -8.32
N LEU A 326 -18.20 -10.03 -8.53
CA LEU A 326 -17.79 -11.26 -9.21
C LEU A 326 -18.09 -12.50 -8.36
N LEU A 327 -17.91 -12.39 -7.04
CA LEU A 327 -18.29 -13.43 -6.10
C LEU A 327 -19.81 -13.66 -6.11
N PHE A 328 -20.60 -12.61 -5.92
CA PHE A 328 -22.07 -12.71 -5.91
C PHE A 328 -22.64 -13.19 -7.24
N HIS A 329 -22.09 -12.72 -8.37
CA HIS A 329 -22.48 -13.23 -9.68
C HIS A 329 -22.19 -14.72 -9.81
N SER A 330 -21.05 -15.19 -9.27
CA SER A 330 -20.72 -16.61 -9.32
C SER A 330 -21.63 -17.48 -8.46
N PHE A 331 -22.12 -16.96 -7.32
CA PHE A 331 -23.16 -17.59 -6.51
C PHE A 331 -24.45 -17.75 -7.29
N ASP A 332 -24.92 -16.68 -7.94
CA ASP A 332 -26.13 -16.69 -8.76
C ASP A 332 -26.03 -17.68 -9.92
N VAL A 333 -24.90 -17.69 -10.64
CA VAL A 333 -24.67 -18.61 -11.76
C VAL A 333 -24.68 -20.07 -11.31
N ALA A 334 -24.14 -20.37 -10.13
CA ALA A 334 -24.13 -21.71 -9.58
C ALA A 334 -25.45 -22.11 -8.89
N GLY A 335 -26.34 -21.15 -8.61
CA GLY A 335 -27.57 -21.39 -7.87
C GLY A 335 -27.35 -21.80 -6.42
N ILE A 336 -26.27 -21.31 -5.78
CA ILE A 336 -26.01 -21.59 -4.37
C ILE A 336 -27.08 -20.93 -3.48
N SER A 337 -27.40 -21.58 -2.36
CA SER A 337 -28.35 -21.08 -1.38
C SER A 337 -28.00 -19.69 -0.84
N ALA A 338 -29.05 -18.94 -0.46
CA ALA A 338 -28.93 -17.57 0.04
C ALA A 338 -28.02 -17.42 1.27
N GLY A 339 -27.83 -18.51 2.03
CA GLY A 339 -26.91 -18.52 3.17
C GLY A 339 -25.46 -18.18 2.80
N ALA A 340 -25.04 -18.38 1.55
CA ALA A 340 -23.72 -17.95 1.08
C ALA A 340 -23.54 -16.42 1.15
N PHE A 341 -24.60 -15.67 0.81
CA PHE A 341 -24.62 -14.20 0.92
C PHE A 341 -24.65 -13.77 2.39
N ASP A 342 -25.39 -14.49 3.23
CA ASP A 342 -25.46 -14.21 4.67
C ASP A 342 -24.12 -14.47 5.38
N ILE A 343 -23.35 -15.48 4.95
CA ILE A 343 -21.98 -15.71 5.41
C ILE A 343 -21.10 -14.49 5.09
N VAL A 344 -21.11 -13.99 3.85
CA VAL A 344 -20.34 -12.80 3.44
C VAL A 344 -20.69 -11.60 4.32
N LYS A 345 -21.99 -11.33 4.50
CA LYS A 345 -22.48 -10.23 5.33
C LYS A 345 -22.08 -10.37 6.80
N SER A 346 -22.14 -11.58 7.35
CA SER A 346 -21.77 -11.87 8.74
C SER A 346 -20.28 -11.65 8.98
N ILE A 347 -19.45 -12.03 8.01
CA ILE A 347 -18.00 -11.78 8.04
C ILE A 347 -17.73 -10.27 7.97
N GLN A 348 -18.32 -9.54 7.01
CA GLN A 348 -18.13 -8.09 6.89
C GLN A 348 -18.55 -7.33 8.15
N ASN A 349 -19.63 -7.76 8.81
CA ASN A 349 -20.07 -7.15 10.06
C ASN A 349 -19.11 -7.43 11.23
N GLU A 350 -18.49 -8.62 11.26
CA GLU A 350 -17.61 -9.02 12.36
C GLU A 350 -16.20 -8.43 12.25
N ILE A 351 -15.58 -8.53 11.08
CA ILE A 351 -14.17 -8.15 10.89
C ILE A 351 -13.97 -6.94 10.00
N GLY A 352 -15.04 -6.40 9.40
CA GLY A 352 -15.00 -5.25 8.52
C GLY A 352 -14.92 -5.61 7.03
N ARG A 353 -15.16 -4.60 6.19
CA ARG A 353 -15.01 -4.69 4.73
C ARG A 353 -13.54 -4.72 4.33
N PHE A 354 -13.29 -5.33 3.18
CA PHE A 354 -11.97 -5.51 2.58
C PHE A 354 -10.97 -6.28 3.48
N ARG A 355 -11.50 -7.17 4.33
CA ARG A 355 -10.73 -8.02 5.26
C ARG A 355 -10.78 -9.50 4.91
N THR A 356 -11.49 -9.84 3.83
CA THR A 356 -11.61 -11.22 3.35
C THR A 356 -11.21 -11.30 1.90
N VAL A 357 -10.22 -12.13 1.60
CA VAL A 357 -9.93 -12.53 0.22
C VAL A 357 -10.88 -13.68 -0.11
N TRP A 358 -11.47 -13.67 -1.29
CA TRP A 358 -12.28 -14.76 -1.79
C TRP A 358 -11.67 -15.31 -3.07
N GLY A 359 -11.85 -16.61 -3.30
CA GLY A 359 -11.50 -17.27 -4.55
C GLY A 359 -12.69 -18.03 -5.10
N THR A 360 -13.04 -17.78 -6.35
CA THR A 360 -14.00 -18.59 -7.11
C THR A 360 -13.20 -19.57 -7.96
N LYS A 361 -13.44 -20.87 -7.75
CA LYS A 361 -12.69 -21.96 -8.36
C LYS A 361 -13.57 -22.76 -9.33
N LEU A 362 -13.05 -23.10 -10.49
CA LEU A 362 -13.63 -24.09 -11.41
C LEU A 362 -12.91 -25.42 -11.21
N ILE A 363 -13.67 -26.46 -10.84
CA ILE A 363 -13.19 -27.84 -10.66
C ILE A 363 -14.03 -28.74 -11.55
N GLY A 364 -13.48 -29.19 -12.68
CA GLY A 364 -14.30 -29.83 -13.72
C GLY A 364 -15.35 -28.86 -14.25
N ASP A 365 -16.64 -29.18 -14.09
CA ASP A 365 -17.78 -28.36 -14.51
C ASP A 365 -18.46 -27.59 -13.38
N ARG A 366 -17.98 -27.73 -12.13
CA ARG A 366 -18.57 -27.08 -10.95
C ARG A 366 -17.76 -25.89 -10.45
N LEU A 367 -18.48 -24.90 -9.92
CA LEU A 367 -17.88 -23.82 -9.15
C LEU A 367 -17.77 -24.21 -7.67
N ALA A 368 -16.71 -23.73 -7.02
CA ALA A 368 -16.47 -23.85 -5.59
C ALA A 368 -15.82 -22.55 -5.09
N TRP A 369 -15.96 -22.24 -3.80
CA TRP A 369 -15.44 -21.01 -3.24
C TRP A 369 -14.60 -21.26 -2.01
N GLU A 370 -13.65 -20.38 -1.77
CA GLU A 370 -12.86 -20.38 -0.55
C GLU A 370 -12.67 -18.95 -0.07
N PHE A 371 -12.82 -18.73 1.23
CA PHE A 371 -12.59 -17.44 1.87
C PHE A 371 -11.32 -17.52 2.72
N TYR A 372 -10.42 -16.56 2.51
CA TYR A 372 -9.11 -16.47 3.15
C TYR A 372 -9.02 -15.19 4.00
N PHE A 373 -8.39 -15.33 5.16
CA PHE A 373 -8.31 -14.31 6.18
C PHE A 373 -6.85 -14.12 6.56
N TYR A 374 -6.31 -12.94 6.26
CA TYR A 374 -4.94 -12.58 6.57
C TYR A 374 -4.86 -11.81 7.88
N ASP A 375 -3.88 -12.17 8.69
CA ASP A 375 -3.44 -11.38 9.83
C ASP A 375 -1.93 -11.59 10.07
N TYR A 376 -1.15 -10.63 9.60
CA TYR A 376 0.31 -10.68 9.66
C TYR A 376 0.89 -10.50 11.07
N GLN A 377 0.06 -10.13 12.07
CA GLN A 377 0.50 -10.05 13.48
C GLN A 377 0.66 -11.44 14.12
N ARG A 378 0.26 -12.51 13.42
CA ARG A 378 0.43 -13.90 13.83
C ARG A 378 -0.15 -14.14 15.23
N ARG A 379 0.67 -14.34 16.25
CA ARG A 379 0.17 -14.64 17.60
C ARG A 379 -0.60 -13.48 18.24
N SER A 380 -0.37 -12.26 17.77
CA SER A 380 -1.07 -11.05 18.23
C SER A 380 -2.19 -10.64 17.28
N ARG A 381 -2.72 -11.57 16.47
CA ARG A 381 -3.75 -11.28 15.46
C ARG A 381 -5.03 -10.67 16.04
N ASP A 382 -5.62 -9.78 15.25
CA ASP A 382 -6.97 -9.22 15.46
C ASP A 382 -8.05 -10.11 14.82
N VAL A 383 -7.72 -10.74 13.69
CA VAL A 383 -8.61 -11.66 12.95
C VAL A 383 -8.14 -13.10 13.19
N SER A 384 -8.82 -13.78 14.11
CA SER A 384 -8.56 -15.19 14.43
C SER A 384 -9.59 -16.13 13.80
N ILE A 385 -9.20 -17.40 13.62
CA ILE A 385 -10.09 -18.47 13.15
C ILE A 385 -11.33 -18.53 14.03
N SER A 386 -11.15 -18.59 15.35
CA SER A 386 -12.26 -18.69 16.30
C SER A 386 -13.23 -17.51 16.21
N ARG A 387 -12.74 -16.29 15.95
CA ARG A 387 -13.57 -15.09 15.78
C ARG A 387 -14.44 -15.19 14.53
N VAL A 388 -13.86 -15.58 13.39
CA VAL A 388 -14.59 -15.75 12.12
C VAL A 388 -15.57 -16.91 12.19
N LEU A 389 -15.15 -18.08 12.71
CA LEU A 389 -16.06 -19.22 12.85
C LEU A 389 -17.26 -18.89 13.74
N LYS A 390 -17.08 -18.09 14.79
CA LYS A 390 -18.17 -17.64 15.65
C LYS A 390 -19.17 -16.75 14.91
N SER A 391 -18.74 -15.87 14.00
CA SER A 391 -19.66 -14.97 13.30
C SER A 391 -20.55 -15.69 12.30
N ILE A 392 -20.07 -16.80 11.73
CA ILE A 392 -20.82 -17.61 10.74
C ILE A 392 -21.51 -18.84 11.33
N ALA A 393 -21.34 -19.11 12.63
CA ALA A 393 -21.80 -20.35 13.29
C ALA A 393 -23.31 -20.63 13.20
N HIS A 394 -24.12 -19.60 12.94
CA HIS A 394 -25.57 -19.73 12.76
C HIS A 394 -25.96 -20.36 11.40
N ILE A 395 -25.02 -20.40 10.44
CA ILE A 395 -25.18 -21.02 9.12
C ILE A 395 -24.22 -22.21 8.98
N ALA A 396 -22.95 -21.99 9.31
CA ALA A 396 -21.85 -22.92 9.14
C ALA A 396 -21.18 -23.25 10.50
N PRO A 397 -21.84 -24.03 11.37
CA PRO A 397 -21.27 -24.38 12.67
C PRO A 397 -20.00 -25.22 12.50
N CYS A 398 -18.99 -24.96 13.35
CA CYS A 398 -17.77 -25.74 13.44
C CYS A 398 -17.71 -26.45 14.79
N LYS A 399 -17.51 -27.78 14.79
CA LYS A 399 -17.61 -28.64 15.98
C LYS A 399 -16.29 -28.91 16.69
N PHE A 400 -15.17 -28.36 16.22
CA PHE A 400 -13.87 -28.56 16.84
C PHE A 400 -13.20 -27.25 17.19
N THR A 401 -12.32 -27.29 18.19
CA THR A 401 -11.62 -26.13 18.72
C THR A 401 -10.29 -25.92 18.02
N ILE A 402 -9.96 -24.66 17.76
CA ILE A 402 -8.72 -24.27 17.11
C ILE A 402 -7.69 -23.85 18.16
N ASN A 403 -6.44 -24.29 17.98
CA ASN A 403 -5.34 -23.80 18.80
C ASN A 403 -4.85 -22.44 18.28
N GLU A 404 -5.36 -21.37 18.87
CA GLU A 404 -5.01 -19.99 18.52
C GLU A 404 -3.57 -19.60 18.86
N THR A 405 -2.86 -20.36 19.70
CA THR A 405 -1.47 -20.03 20.07
C THR A 405 -0.45 -20.35 18.96
N LEU A 406 -0.89 -21.05 17.91
CA LEU A 406 -0.05 -21.38 16.75
C LEU A 406 0.24 -20.10 15.93
N PRO A 407 1.45 -19.94 15.37
CA PRO A 407 1.89 -18.68 14.74
C PRO A 407 1.46 -18.56 13.26
N TYR A 408 0.21 -18.91 12.94
CA TYR A 408 -0.34 -18.75 11.60
C TYR A 408 -0.55 -17.27 11.26
N PHE A 409 -0.34 -16.90 10.00
CA PHE A 409 -0.57 -15.55 9.48
C PHE A 409 -1.79 -15.48 8.55
N MET A 410 -2.32 -16.63 8.15
CA MET A 410 -3.53 -16.73 7.35
C MET A 410 -4.26 -18.03 7.68
N PHE A 411 -5.58 -18.03 7.47
CA PHE A 411 -6.38 -19.25 7.38
C PHE A 411 -7.45 -19.10 6.31
N SER A 412 -8.06 -20.21 5.91
CA SER A 412 -9.18 -20.20 4.98
C SER A 412 -10.19 -21.32 5.25
N ILE A 413 -11.38 -21.14 4.68
CA ILE A 413 -12.52 -22.05 4.77
C ILE A 413 -13.17 -22.23 3.40
N ASP A 414 -13.50 -23.47 3.06
CA ASP A 414 -14.24 -23.77 1.83
C ASP A 414 -15.73 -23.50 2.01
N ILE A 415 -16.33 -22.85 1.01
CA ILE A 415 -17.75 -22.57 0.92
C ILE A 415 -18.34 -23.39 -0.25
N ASP A 416 -19.45 -24.07 0.04
CA ASP A 416 -20.27 -24.77 -0.94
C ASP A 416 -21.75 -24.69 -0.55
N ASP A 417 -22.63 -25.20 -1.41
CA ASP A 417 -24.06 -25.14 -1.17
C ASP A 417 -24.51 -25.95 0.05
N ALA A 418 -23.87 -27.09 0.34
CA ALA A 418 -24.22 -27.88 1.51
C ALA A 418 -23.91 -27.11 2.80
N LEU A 419 -22.81 -26.35 2.84
CA LEU A 419 -22.46 -25.49 3.98
C LEU A 419 -23.41 -24.30 4.08
N ALA A 420 -23.64 -23.62 2.96
CA ALA A 420 -24.47 -22.42 2.89
C ALA A 420 -25.95 -22.72 3.20
N SER A 421 -26.44 -23.92 2.92
CA SER A 421 -27.81 -24.37 3.22
C SER A 421 -27.95 -25.00 4.61
N GLY A 422 -26.86 -25.14 5.37
CA GLY A 422 -26.84 -25.80 6.67
C GLY A 422 -27.01 -27.33 6.60
N GLN A 423 -26.81 -27.94 5.44
CA GLN A 423 -26.84 -29.40 5.25
C GLN A 423 -25.54 -30.08 5.73
N ARG A 424 -24.43 -29.35 5.76
CA ARG A 424 -23.18 -29.79 6.39
C ARG A 424 -22.62 -28.73 7.33
N ASP A 425 -21.84 -29.21 8.29
CA ASP A 425 -21.04 -28.36 9.16
C ASP A 425 -19.71 -27.98 8.49
N LEU A 426 -19.03 -27.00 9.05
CA LEU A 426 -17.64 -26.71 8.75
C LEU A 426 -16.74 -27.71 9.49
N ASP A 427 -16.07 -28.57 8.73
CA ASP A 427 -15.31 -29.72 9.21
C ASP A 427 -13.80 -29.63 8.95
N VAL A 428 -13.37 -28.64 8.15
CA VAL A 428 -11.96 -28.36 7.84
C VAL A 428 -11.67 -26.86 7.91
N VAL A 429 -10.54 -26.49 8.51
CA VAL A 429 -9.92 -25.16 8.38
C VAL A 429 -8.52 -25.33 7.82
N HIS A 430 -8.19 -24.58 6.77
CA HIS A 430 -6.84 -24.54 6.21
C HIS A 430 -6.03 -23.46 6.93
N MET A 431 -4.93 -23.83 7.58
CA MET A 431 -4.09 -22.94 8.39
C MET A 431 -2.72 -22.75 7.74
N TYR A 432 -2.26 -21.50 7.66
CA TYR A 432 -1.04 -21.14 6.95
C TYR A 432 -0.02 -20.50 7.89
N VAL A 433 1.13 -21.14 8.01
CA VAL A 433 2.25 -20.68 8.85
C VAL A 433 3.41 -20.24 7.97
N GLY A 434 4.15 -19.22 8.42
CA GLY A 434 5.32 -18.76 7.69
C GLY A 434 6.42 -19.83 7.69
N ASN A 435 7.31 -19.76 6.71
CA ASN A 435 8.48 -20.62 6.59
C ASN A 435 9.77 -19.80 6.79
N PRO A 436 10.22 -19.59 8.04
CA PRO A 436 11.43 -18.80 8.31
C PRO A 436 12.68 -19.45 7.71
N GLY A 437 13.63 -18.64 7.24
CA GLY A 437 14.92 -19.11 6.72
C GLY A 437 15.01 -19.28 5.20
N SER A 438 13.97 -18.93 4.46
CA SER A 438 14.00 -18.81 3.00
C SER A 438 14.38 -17.38 2.57
N ILE A 439 15.18 -17.26 1.52
CA ILE A 439 15.47 -15.96 0.84
C ILE A 439 14.27 -15.46 0.03
N VAL A 440 13.32 -16.35 -0.28
CA VAL A 440 12.05 -16.06 -0.95
C VAL A 440 10.92 -16.14 0.08
N SER A 441 9.96 -15.20 0.02
CA SER A 441 8.78 -15.27 0.89
C SER A 441 8.04 -16.59 0.65
N SER A 442 7.73 -17.32 1.74
CA SER A 442 7.11 -18.64 1.64
C SER A 442 6.22 -19.00 2.82
N GLY A 443 5.27 -19.90 2.58
CA GLY A 443 4.28 -20.34 3.55
C GLY A 443 3.99 -21.84 3.45
N ILE A 444 3.51 -22.42 4.55
CA ILE A 444 3.17 -23.84 4.67
C ILE A 444 1.70 -23.93 5.07
N ALA A 445 0.90 -24.69 4.30
CA ALA A 445 -0.52 -24.91 4.58
C ALA A 445 -0.77 -26.27 5.23
N TYR A 446 -1.67 -26.28 6.21
CA TYR A 446 -2.17 -27.47 6.87
C TYR A 446 -3.69 -27.49 6.86
N ALA A 447 -4.30 -28.59 6.41
CA ALA A 447 -5.70 -28.87 6.71
C ALA A 447 -5.83 -29.34 8.15
N ILE A 448 -6.70 -28.67 8.91
CA ILE A 448 -7.00 -28.99 10.30
C ILE A 448 -8.44 -29.45 10.39
N THR A 449 -8.62 -30.66 10.91
CA THR A 449 -9.92 -31.25 11.25
C THR A 449 -10.01 -31.49 12.75
N ALA A 450 -11.14 -32.04 13.21
CA ALA A 450 -11.29 -32.50 14.58
C ALA A 450 -10.23 -33.55 15.00
N THR A 451 -9.73 -34.35 14.05
CA THR A 451 -8.90 -35.53 14.34
C THR A 451 -7.52 -35.52 13.70
N SER A 452 -7.24 -34.62 12.76
CA SER A 452 -5.99 -34.62 11.99
C SER A 452 -5.46 -33.21 11.70
N LYS A 453 -4.14 -33.15 11.46
CA LYS A 453 -3.44 -32.02 10.88
C LYS A 453 -2.61 -32.54 9.72
N THR A 454 -3.03 -32.23 8.49
CA THR A 454 -2.41 -32.75 7.27
C THR A 454 -1.67 -31.63 6.57
N LEU A 455 -0.37 -31.81 6.31
CA LEU A 455 0.41 -30.89 5.48
C LEU A 455 -0.10 -30.93 4.05
N GLU A 456 -0.57 -29.81 3.50
CA GLU A 456 -1.14 -29.76 2.15
C GLU A 456 -0.14 -29.22 1.13
N ASN A 457 0.34 -28.00 1.35
CA ASN A 457 1.02 -27.21 0.32
C ASN A 457 2.21 -26.42 0.87
N PHE A 458 3.20 -26.20 0.01
CA PHE A 458 4.28 -25.21 0.20
C PHE A 458 4.14 -24.11 -0.84
N TYR A 459 4.11 -22.84 -0.41
CA TYR A 459 3.96 -21.68 -1.28
C TYR A 459 5.26 -20.89 -1.36
N PHE A 460 5.63 -20.45 -2.55
CA PHE A 460 6.82 -19.63 -2.83
C PHE A 460 6.42 -18.43 -3.68
N PHE A 461 6.69 -17.22 -3.19
CA PHE A 461 6.25 -15.97 -3.80
C PHE A 461 7.42 -15.21 -4.41
N PHE A 462 7.33 -14.91 -5.70
CA PHE A 462 8.35 -14.25 -6.49
C PHE A 462 7.84 -12.93 -7.06
N ASP A 463 8.74 -11.95 -7.21
CA ASP A 463 8.46 -10.74 -7.96
C ASP A 463 8.27 -11.08 -9.45
N GLY A 464 7.09 -10.78 -9.99
CA GLY A 464 6.70 -11.17 -11.35
C GLY A 464 7.51 -10.50 -12.46
N LYS A 465 8.20 -9.40 -12.17
CA LYS A 465 9.06 -8.69 -13.14
C LYS A 465 10.53 -9.07 -13.01
N ARG A 466 11.00 -9.25 -11.78
CA ARG A 466 12.44 -9.38 -11.48
C ARG A 466 12.92 -10.81 -11.40
N GLN A 467 12.01 -11.76 -11.11
CA GLN A 467 12.40 -13.12 -10.72
C GLN A 467 11.82 -14.22 -11.63
N LEU A 468 11.56 -13.90 -12.91
CA LEU A 468 10.97 -14.87 -13.84
C LEU A 468 11.85 -16.12 -14.05
N THR A 469 13.18 -15.98 -13.99
CA THR A 469 14.09 -17.11 -14.08
C THR A 469 13.95 -18.02 -12.86
N GLU A 470 13.91 -17.46 -11.65
CA GLU A 470 13.74 -18.22 -10.41
C GLU A 470 12.37 -18.87 -10.31
N VAL A 471 11.33 -18.24 -10.86
CA VAL A 471 10.01 -18.84 -11.00
C VAL A 471 10.06 -20.06 -11.92
N ALA A 472 10.70 -19.93 -13.09
CA ALA A 472 10.87 -21.04 -14.02
C ALA A 472 11.66 -22.19 -13.38
N ASP A 473 12.78 -21.89 -12.72
CA ASP A 473 13.58 -22.87 -11.99
C ASP A 473 12.77 -23.56 -10.88
N LYS A 474 11.90 -22.82 -10.17
CA LYS A 474 11.03 -23.38 -9.14
C LYS A 474 9.95 -24.31 -9.70
N ILE A 475 9.42 -24.00 -10.88
CA ILE A 475 8.43 -24.82 -11.58
C ILE A 475 9.10 -26.09 -12.13
N ALA A 476 10.29 -25.96 -12.74
CA ALA A 476 11.11 -27.10 -13.19
C ALA A 476 11.56 -27.99 -12.04
N SER A 477 11.70 -27.42 -10.83
CA SER A 477 11.94 -28.16 -9.59
C SER A 477 10.65 -28.79 -9.04
N SER A 478 9.95 -29.56 -9.87
CA SER A 478 8.71 -30.27 -9.55
C SER A 478 8.82 -31.76 -9.91
N VAL A 479 8.12 -32.60 -9.14
CA VAL A 479 7.93 -34.02 -9.49
C VAL A 479 6.68 -34.23 -10.35
N HIS A 480 5.85 -33.20 -10.52
CA HIS A 480 4.57 -33.24 -11.24
C HIS A 480 4.64 -32.57 -12.61
N LEU A 481 5.83 -32.12 -13.03
CA LEU A 481 6.11 -31.51 -14.32
C LEU A 481 7.45 -32.02 -14.87
N ASP A 482 7.43 -32.52 -16.11
CA ASP A 482 8.65 -32.76 -16.89
C ASP A 482 8.84 -31.60 -17.90
N ASP A 483 9.73 -30.65 -17.56
CA ASP A 483 10.03 -29.47 -18.37
C ASP A 483 10.88 -29.77 -19.60
N THR A 484 11.37 -31.01 -19.75
CA THR A 484 12.04 -31.46 -20.99
C THR A 484 11.04 -31.81 -22.09
N ILE A 485 9.78 -32.05 -21.70
CA ILE A 485 8.67 -32.42 -22.59
C ILE A 485 7.67 -31.27 -22.71
N ILE A 486 7.28 -30.68 -21.57
CA ILE A 486 6.30 -29.59 -21.52
C ILE A 486 7.03 -28.26 -21.53
N ASP A 487 6.76 -27.42 -22.54
CA ASP A 487 7.26 -26.05 -22.55
C ASP A 487 6.81 -25.31 -21.28
N ILE A 488 7.77 -24.75 -20.54
CA ILE A 488 7.55 -23.94 -19.34
C ILE A 488 6.55 -22.79 -19.60
N ASN A 489 6.44 -22.29 -20.84
CA ASN A 489 5.48 -21.28 -21.24
C ASN A 489 4.02 -21.76 -21.15
N ASN A 490 3.76 -23.07 -21.08
CA ASN A 490 2.43 -23.62 -20.83
C ASN A 490 1.97 -23.38 -19.39
N VAL A 491 2.91 -23.36 -18.44
CA VAL A 491 2.65 -23.01 -17.03
C VAL A 491 2.79 -21.51 -16.83
N LEU A 492 3.95 -20.94 -17.18
CA LEU A 492 4.16 -19.50 -17.19
C LEU A 492 3.54 -18.91 -18.45
N ARG A 493 2.21 -18.80 -18.51
CA ARG A 493 1.53 -18.25 -19.70
C ARG A 493 2.00 -16.83 -20.02
N PRO A 494 2.52 -16.54 -21.23
CA PRO A 494 2.99 -15.19 -21.59
C PRO A 494 1.95 -14.11 -21.37
N GLU A 495 0.67 -14.43 -21.58
CA GLU A 495 -0.46 -13.50 -21.40
C GLU A 495 -0.67 -13.10 -19.93
N LEU A 496 -0.16 -13.88 -18.97
CA LEU A 496 -0.34 -13.66 -17.53
C LEU A 496 0.95 -13.20 -16.81
N ARG A 497 2.13 -13.28 -17.45
CA ARG A 497 3.43 -12.95 -16.83
C ARG A 497 3.58 -11.48 -16.46
N GLU A 498 2.93 -10.59 -17.22
CA GLU A 498 2.80 -9.17 -16.89
C GLU A 498 1.90 -9.02 -15.67
N CYS A 499 2.46 -9.28 -14.48
CA CYS A 499 1.78 -9.27 -13.19
C CYS A 499 2.76 -8.82 -12.09
N HIS A 500 2.27 -8.57 -10.88
CA HIS A 500 3.10 -8.12 -9.75
C HIS A 500 3.81 -9.27 -9.04
N THR A 501 3.11 -10.38 -8.80
CA THR A 501 3.65 -11.49 -8.01
C THR A 501 3.26 -12.81 -8.65
N ILE A 502 4.23 -13.70 -8.80
CA ILE A 502 3.98 -15.09 -9.18
C ILE A 502 4.17 -15.96 -7.95
N CYS A 503 3.15 -16.74 -7.60
CA CYS A 503 3.29 -17.75 -6.56
C CYS A 503 3.30 -19.14 -7.20
N VAL A 504 4.30 -19.94 -6.83
CA VAL A 504 4.35 -21.36 -7.18
C VAL A 504 4.07 -22.16 -5.91
N ALA A 505 3.08 -23.04 -5.95
CA ALA A 505 2.77 -23.92 -4.84
C ALA A 505 3.03 -25.37 -5.18
N ASN A 506 3.79 -26.07 -4.32
CA ASN A 506 3.92 -27.51 -4.38
C ASN A 506 2.85 -28.17 -3.53
N LYS A 507 2.10 -29.08 -4.13
CA LYS A 507 1.04 -29.85 -3.44
C LYS A 507 1.32 -31.34 -3.54
N GLN A 508 0.59 -32.12 -2.76
CA GLN A 508 0.84 -33.56 -2.65
C GLN A 508 0.74 -34.32 -3.98
N THR A 509 -0.16 -33.89 -4.86
CA THR A 509 -0.52 -34.65 -6.08
C THR A 509 -0.40 -33.85 -7.38
N HIS A 510 -0.09 -32.57 -7.29
CA HIS A 510 -0.04 -31.62 -8.40
C HIS A 510 0.65 -30.34 -7.93
N ASP A 511 0.96 -29.43 -8.84
CA ASP A 511 1.50 -28.11 -8.52
C ASP A 511 0.52 -27.01 -8.92
N THR A 512 0.84 -25.77 -8.59
CA THR A 512 -0.01 -24.61 -8.88
C THR A 512 0.82 -23.40 -9.21
N ALA A 513 0.39 -22.66 -10.23
CA ALA A 513 0.90 -21.33 -10.54
C ALA A 513 -0.22 -20.30 -10.30
N TYR A 514 0.11 -19.23 -9.59
CA TYR A 514 -0.74 -18.07 -9.37
C TYR A 514 -0.07 -16.83 -9.95
N PHE A 515 -0.85 -15.99 -10.62
CA PHE A 515 -0.45 -14.71 -11.18
C PHE A 515 -1.28 -13.63 -10.49
N SER A 516 -0.62 -12.76 -9.74
CA SER A 516 -1.24 -11.73 -8.92
C SER A 516 -0.97 -10.36 -9.47
N GLY A 517 -2.00 -9.52 -9.52
CA GLY A 517 -1.88 -8.20 -10.12
C GLY A 517 -2.11 -8.20 -11.63
N VAL A 518 -2.93 -9.11 -12.17
CA VAL A 518 -3.31 -9.11 -13.59
C VAL A 518 -4.47 -8.13 -13.84
N ASN A 519 -4.50 -7.49 -15.00
CA ASN A 519 -5.57 -6.56 -15.36
C ASN A 519 -6.85 -7.27 -15.85
N VAL A 520 -7.91 -6.51 -16.10
CA VAL A 520 -9.22 -7.06 -16.53
C VAL A 520 -9.15 -7.82 -17.87
N ASP A 521 -8.27 -7.43 -18.80
CA ASP A 521 -8.11 -8.14 -20.08
C ASP A 521 -7.46 -9.49 -19.90
N GLN A 522 -6.46 -9.56 -19.03
CA GLN A 522 -5.81 -10.82 -18.65
C GLN A 522 -6.79 -11.74 -17.91
N LEU A 523 -7.67 -11.19 -17.06
CA LEU A 523 -8.76 -11.97 -16.46
C LEU A 523 -9.72 -12.51 -17.52
N ILE A 524 -10.16 -11.69 -18.48
CA ILE A 524 -11.04 -12.13 -19.59
C ILE A 524 -10.37 -13.26 -20.37
N PHE A 525 -9.09 -13.09 -20.72
CA PHE A 525 -8.29 -14.14 -21.35
C PHE A 525 -8.28 -15.43 -20.52
N PHE A 526 -7.99 -15.33 -19.22
CA PHE A 526 -7.91 -16.48 -18.32
C PHE A 526 -9.23 -17.26 -18.25
N LEU A 527 -10.35 -16.55 -18.09
CA LEU A 527 -11.68 -17.15 -18.03
C LEU A 527 -12.06 -17.83 -19.35
N ALA A 528 -11.67 -17.24 -20.48
CA ALA A 528 -11.90 -17.82 -21.81
C ALA A 528 -11.04 -19.06 -22.05
N TRP A 529 -9.74 -18.99 -21.73
CA TRP A 529 -8.78 -20.09 -21.90
C TRP A 529 -9.21 -21.34 -21.12
N LEU A 530 -9.62 -21.16 -19.87
CA LEU A 530 -10.04 -22.25 -18.99
C LEU A 530 -11.55 -22.55 -19.05
N GLN A 531 -12.24 -21.98 -20.05
CA GLN A 531 -13.62 -22.29 -20.37
C GLN A 531 -14.60 -22.13 -19.19
N TYR A 532 -14.46 -21.05 -18.42
CA TYR A 532 -15.43 -20.72 -17.38
C TYR A 532 -16.86 -20.62 -17.93
N PRO A 533 -17.90 -20.85 -17.11
CA PRO A 533 -19.28 -20.79 -17.56
C PRO A 533 -19.58 -19.52 -18.36
N PRO A 534 -20.31 -19.60 -19.50
CA PRO A 534 -20.56 -18.45 -20.37
C PRO A 534 -21.09 -17.22 -19.62
N ALA A 535 -21.97 -17.43 -18.63
CA ALA A 535 -22.53 -16.36 -17.82
C ALA A 535 -21.48 -15.61 -16.98
N ILE A 536 -20.42 -16.27 -16.51
CA ILE A 536 -19.31 -15.63 -15.79
C ILE A 536 -18.48 -14.77 -16.76
N ARG A 537 -18.12 -15.35 -17.90
CA ARG A 537 -17.32 -14.66 -18.93
C ARG A 537 -18.04 -13.41 -19.44
N GLN A 538 -19.30 -13.55 -19.83
CA GLN A 538 -20.11 -12.45 -20.34
C GLN A 538 -20.27 -11.33 -19.32
N PHE A 539 -20.35 -11.63 -18.02
CA PHE A 539 -20.46 -10.60 -16.99
C PHE A 539 -19.22 -9.73 -16.93
N VAL A 540 -18.02 -10.32 -16.93
CA VAL A 540 -16.75 -9.57 -16.91
C VAL A 540 -16.57 -8.77 -18.20
N GLU A 541 -16.90 -9.35 -19.35
CA GLU A 541 -16.83 -8.66 -20.65
C GLU A 541 -17.79 -7.46 -20.71
N THR A 542 -19.04 -7.65 -20.27
CA THR A 542 -20.07 -6.60 -20.27
C THR A 542 -19.70 -5.46 -19.34
N HIS A 543 -19.15 -5.80 -18.15
CA HIS A 543 -18.76 -4.83 -17.15
C HIS A 543 -17.28 -4.48 -17.21
N ARG A 544 -16.57 -4.78 -18.32
CA ARG A 544 -15.12 -4.57 -18.44
C ARG A 544 -14.72 -3.16 -18.05
N GLY A 545 -15.41 -2.16 -18.59
CA GLY A 545 -15.19 -0.76 -18.28
C GLY A 545 -15.61 -0.34 -16.87
N GLN A 546 -16.32 -1.16 -16.10
CA GLN A 546 -16.61 -0.93 -14.68
C GLN A 546 -15.67 -1.71 -13.75
N LEU A 547 -14.86 -2.61 -14.31
CA LEU A 547 -13.99 -3.57 -13.63
C LEU A 547 -12.50 -3.32 -13.93
N ASP A 548 -12.20 -2.40 -14.85
CA ASP A 548 -10.85 -2.02 -15.30
C ASP A 548 -9.99 -1.32 -14.26
N HIS A 549 -10.59 -0.80 -13.19
CA HIS A 549 -9.88 -0.17 -12.08
C HIS A 549 -9.26 -1.16 -11.09
N LEU A 550 -9.66 -2.44 -11.16
CA LEU A 550 -9.18 -3.50 -10.29
C LEU A 550 -8.00 -4.22 -10.93
N LEU A 551 -7.13 -4.72 -10.07
CA LEU A 551 -6.25 -5.83 -10.38
C LEU A 551 -6.85 -7.11 -9.80
N TYR A 552 -6.62 -8.19 -10.52
CA TYR A 552 -7.11 -9.53 -10.21
C TYR A 552 -5.95 -10.44 -9.92
N ASP A 553 -6.27 -11.54 -9.27
CA ASP A 553 -5.36 -12.66 -9.14
C ASP A 553 -6.01 -13.87 -9.77
N VAL A 554 -5.22 -14.69 -10.43
CA VAL A 554 -5.68 -15.91 -11.10
C VAL A 554 -4.68 -17.02 -10.82
N GLY A 555 -5.14 -18.26 -10.82
CA GLY A 555 -4.22 -19.39 -10.67
C GLY A 555 -4.85 -20.71 -11.07
N PHE A 556 -3.99 -21.69 -11.36
CA PHE A 556 -4.45 -23.00 -11.79
C PHE A 556 -3.53 -24.12 -11.28
N ASP A 557 -4.18 -25.22 -10.89
CA ASP A 557 -3.57 -26.46 -10.47
C ASP A 557 -3.28 -27.29 -11.72
N TYR A 558 -2.07 -27.84 -11.84
CA TYR A 558 -1.66 -28.62 -13.00
C TYR A 558 -0.80 -29.84 -12.64
N THR A 559 -0.82 -30.83 -13.52
CA THR A 559 0.07 -31.99 -13.53
C THR A 559 0.42 -32.33 -14.98
N SER A 560 1.54 -32.99 -15.23
CA SER A 560 1.87 -33.55 -16.55
C SER A 560 1.82 -35.07 -16.55
N ASN A 561 1.29 -35.66 -17.63
CA ASN A 561 1.44 -37.09 -17.94
C ASN A 561 1.81 -37.22 -19.43
N ASP A 562 2.85 -38.00 -19.75
CA ASP A 562 3.15 -38.54 -21.09
C ASP A 562 2.94 -37.59 -22.30
N ASP A 563 3.31 -36.30 -22.17
CA ASP A 563 3.32 -35.21 -23.18
C ASP A 563 2.24 -34.10 -23.07
N ASP A 564 1.32 -34.12 -22.09
CA ASP A 564 0.31 -33.05 -21.94
C ASP A 564 0.29 -32.40 -20.54
N LEU A 565 0.05 -31.08 -20.50
CA LEU A 565 -0.18 -30.32 -19.27
C LEU A 565 -1.67 -30.32 -18.95
N ARG A 566 -2.06 -31.13 -17.96
CA ARG A 566 -3.45 -31.22 -17.54
C ARG A 566 -3.77 -30.22 -16.44
N ILE A 567 -4.71 -29.32 -16.72
CA ILE A 567 -5.30 -28.42 -15.72
C ILE A 567 -6.37 -29.16 -14.92
N LEU A 568 -6.23 -29.17 -13.60
CA LEU A 568 -7.12 -29.89 -12.68
C LEU A 568 -8.18 -28.98 -12.05
N LYS A 569 -7.77 -27.75 -11.75
CA LYS A 569 -8.56 -26.73 -11.08
C LYS A 569 -8.03 -25.37 -11.49
N SER A 570 -8.90 -24.38 -11.53
CA SER A 570 -8.48 -22.99 -11.68
C SER A 570 -9.28 -22.09 -10.77
N GLY A 571 -8.82 -20.86 -10.55
CA GLY A 571 -9.56 -19.88 -9.78
C GLY A 571 -9.16 -18.45 -10.12
N TYR A 572 -10.09 -17.53 -9.87
CA TYR A 572 -9.84 -16.10 -9.83
C TYR A 572 -10.24 -15.56 -8.46
N TYR A 573 -9.58 -14.50 -8.03
CA TYR A 573 -9.65 -14.01 -6.66
C TYR A 573 -9.95 -12.51 -6.61
N GLY A 574 -10.48 -12.10 -5.47
CA GLY A 574 -10.69 -10.69 -5.12
C GLY A 574 -10.91 -10.53 -3.63
N VAL A 575 -11.39 -9.36 -3.22
CA VAL A 575 -11.54 -9.00 -1.80
C VAL A 575 -12.94 -8.46 -1.53
N PHE A 576 -13.49 -8.67 -0.33
CA PHE A 576 -14.74 -8.06 0.13
C PHE A 576 -14.68 -7.59 1.58
#